data_AF-R5PA54-F1
#
_entry.id   AF-R5PA54-F1
#
_cell.length_a   1.000
_cell.length_b   1.000
_cell.length_c   1.000
_cell.angle_alpha   90.00
_cell.angle_beta   90.00
_cell.angle_gamma   90.00
#
_symmetry.space_group_name_H-M   'P 1'
#
loop_
_entity.id
_entity.type
_entity.pdbx_description
1 polymer ?
#
loop_
_entity_poly.entity_id
_entity_poly.type
_entity_poly.pdbx_seq_one_letter_code
_entity_poly.pdbx_strand_id
1 'polypeptide(L)'
;MSKLFNYYADDVDKTWYNSSNIKYSECIDKDGELKTLNIVFSNGTQYQYSGLTVQDYLLFRDSDSQGKALNKIIKAKCYAFQKLNDANLDDINKEYLFRTSKGIELDKNDNVIKLYDTNRHLICELDLAKGIPFEDMLAQVLTSIGYQIKQGENILNK
;
A
#
# COMPACT_ATOMS: atom_id res chain seq x y z
N MET A 1 -19.20 -2.51 -7.23
CA MET A 1 -17.74 -2.33 -7.35
C MET A 1 -17.06 -3.12 -6.25
N SER A 2 -16.06 -3.95 -6.56
CA SER A 2 -15.41 -4.81 -5.52
C SER A 2 -14.27 -4.11 -4.78
N LYS A 3 -13.78 -2.99 -5.32
CA LYS A 3 -12.76 -2.13 -4.70
C LYS A 3 -13.21 -1.69 -3.31
N LEU A 4 -12.37 -1.95 -2.31
CA LEU A 4 -12.58 -1.51 -0.93
C LEU A 4 -11.93 -0.16 -0.68
N PHE A 5 -10.65 -0.05 -1.02
CA PHE A 5 -9.82 1.11 -0.71
C PHE A 5 -8.73 1.25 -1.76
N ASN A 6 -8.30 2.49 -1.96
CA ASN A 6 -7.31 2.89 -2.93
C ASN A 6 -6.42 3.97 -2.31
N TYR A 7 -5.11 3.84 -2.47
CA TYR A 7 -4.12 4.81 -2.01
C TYR A 7 -3.06 4.99 -3.08
N TYR A 8 -2.86 6.24 -3.51
CA TYR A 8 -1.88 6.61 -4.51
C TYR A 8 -0.76 7.41 -3.84
N ALA A 9 0.47 6.90 -3.93
CA ALA A 9 1.66 7.62 -3.49
C ALA A 9 2.89 7.08 -4.22
N ASP A 10 3.90 7.92 -4.39
CA ASP A 10 5.20 7.54 -4.96
C ASP A 10 5.06 6.83 -6.32
N ASP A 11 4.18 7.35 -7.18
CA ASP A 11 3.85 6.80 -8.51
C ASP A 11 3.30 5.35 -8.48
N VAL A 12 2.73 4.93 -7.34
CA VAL A 12 2.12 3.62 -7.17
C VAL A 12 0.68 3.75 -6.70
N ASP A 13 -0.24 3.24 -7.51
CA ASP A 13 -1.64 3.05 -7.13
C ASP A 13 -1.80 1.67 -6.44
N LYS A 14 -2.02 1.71 -5.12
CA LYS A 14 -2.27 0.53 -4.26
C LYS A 14 -3.77 0.36 -4.06
N THR A 15 -4.31 -0.80 -4.43
CA THR A 15 -5.76 -1.06 -4.34
C THR A 15 -6.07 -2.39 -3.67
N TRP A 16 -7.00 -2.36 -2.70
CA TRP A 16 -7.51 -3.53 -1.99
C TRP A 16 -8.92 -3.87 -2.46
N TYR A 17 -9.23 -5.17 -2.57
CA TYR A 17 -10.49 -5.65 -3.13
C TYR A 17 -11.22 -6.60 -2.18
N ASN A 18 -12.55 -6.51 -2.20
CA ASN A 18 -13.45 -7.53 -1.67
C ASN A 18 -13.78 -8.53 -2.78
N SER A 19 -12.78 -9.31 -3.16
CA SER A 19 -12.88 -10.31 -4.22
C SER A 19 -12.49 -11.68 -3.67
N SER A 20 -13.18 -12.72 -4.10
CA SER A 20 -12.93 -14.08 -3.63
C SER A 20 -11.53 -14.60 -4.01
N ASN A 21 -10.93 -14.06 -5.07
CA ASN A 21 -9.70 -14.59 -5.64
C ASN A 21 -8.54 -13.59 -5.70
N ILE A 22 -8.83 -12.29 -5.81
CA ILE A 22 -7.81 -11.23 -5.90
C ILE A 22 -7.94 -10.36 -4.66
N LYS A 23 -6.86 -10.26 -3.89
CA LYS A 23 -6.82 -9.53 -2.64
C LYS A 23 -6.38 -8.09 -2.83
N TYR A 24 -5.38 -7.90 -3.69
CA TYR A 24 -4.64 -6.64 -3.77
C TYR A 24 -4.00 -6.47 -5.14
N SER A 25 -3.75 -5.21 -5.53
CA SER A 25 -2.92 -4.88 -6.69
C SER A 25 -2.10 -3.62 -6.47
N GLU A 26 -0.95 -3.56 -7.12
CA GLU A 26 -0.13 -2.35 -7.25
C GLU A 26 0.04 -2.02 -8.71
N CYS A 27 -0.23 -0.76 -9.08
CA CYS A 27 0.03 -0.27 -10.42
C CYS A 27 1.12 0.78 -10.35
N ILE A 28 2.24 0.50 -11.01
CA ILE A 28 3.32 1.46 -11.20
C ILE A 28 2.91 2.37 -12.35
N ASP A 29 2.75 3.64 -12.02
CA ASP A 29 2.27 4.72 -12.86
C ASP A 29 3.35 5.80 -12.99
N LYS A 30 4.37 5.51 -13.80
CA LYS A 30 5.38 6.49 -14.15
C LYS A 30 4.93 7.31 -15.35
N ASP A 31 5.20 8.62 -15.29
CA ASP A 31 4.85 9.53 -16.38
C ASP A 31 5.53 9.13 -17.70
N GLY A 32 4.77 9.18 -18.79
CA GLY A 32 5.22 8.76 -20.13
C GLY A 32 5.40 7.25 -20.35
N GLU A 33 5.20 6.40 -19.34
CA GLU A 33 5.37 4.95 -19.44
C GLU A 33 4.03 4.18 -19.45
N LEU A 34 4.04 3.00 -20.07
CA LEU A 34 2.93 2.05 -19.92
C LEU A 34 2.92 1.49 -18.49
N LYS A 35 1.73 1.14 -18.00
CA LYS A 35 1.57 0.71 -16.62
C LYS A 35 2.14 -0.69 -16.41
N THR A 36 2.65 -0.91 -15.20
CA THR A 36 3.01 -2.25 -14.71
C THR A 36 2.09 -2.60 -13.55
N LEU A 37 1.35 -3.70 -13.68
CA LEU A 37 0.35 -4.15 -12.71
C LEU A 37 0.81 -5.42 -12.01
N ASN A 38 1.07 -5.31 -10.71
CA ASN A 38 1.23 -6.43 -9.81
C ASN A 38 -0.14 -6.85 -9.25
N ILE A 39 -0.46 -8.13 -9.32
CA ILE A 39 -1.70 -8.70 -8.78
C ILE A 39 -1.35 -9.74 -7.73
N VAL A 40 -1.95 -9.60 -6.55
CA VAL A 40 -1.83 -10.56 -5.45
C VAL A 40 -3.16 -11.28 -5.27
N PHE A 41 -3.10 -12.60 -5.40
CA PHE A 41 -4.24 -13.48 -5.20
C PHE A 41 -4.47 -13.73 -3.70
N SER A 42 -5.68 -14.14 -3.34
CA SER A 42 -6.07 -14.39 -1.94
C SER A 42 -5.25 -15.48 -1.24
N ASN A 43 -4.52 -16.30 -2.01
CA ASN A 43 -3.62 -17.33 -1.51
C ASN A 43 -2.15 -16.85 -1.42
N GLY A 44 -1.87 -15.58 -1.69
CA GLY A 44 -0.52 -15.01 -1.68
C GLY A 44 0.22 -15.08 -3.02
N THR A 45 -0.25 -15.88 -3.98
CA THR A 45 0.41 -15.95 -5.29
C THR A 45 0.41 -14.57 -5.97
N GLN A 46 1.54 -14.20 -6.57
CA GLN A 46 1.71 -12.90 -7.21
C GLN A 46 2.15 -13.01 -8.67
N TYR A 47 1.57 -12.15 -9.51
CA TYR A 47 1.98 -11.97 -10.91
C TYR A 47 2.17 -10.50 -11.23
N GLN A 48 3.13 -10.20 -12.08
CA GLN A 48 3.32 -8.90 -12.68
C GLN A 48 2.95 -8.95 -14.15
N TYR A 49 2.16 -7.99 -14.60
CA TYR A 49 1.83 -7.75 -16.00
C TYR A 49 2.41 -6.41 -16.42
N SER A 50 3.07 -6.36 -17.57
CA SER A 50 3.75 -5.15 -18.06
C SER A 50 3.16 -4.67 -19.37
N GLY A 51 3.28 -3.37 -19.64
CA GLY A 51 2.83 -2.77 -20.88
C GLY A 51 1.32 -2.51 -20.93
N LEU A 52 0.66 -2.36 -19.78
CA LEU A 52 -0.78 -2.08 -19.74
C LEU A 52 -1.05 -0.64 -20.15
N THR A 53 -2.16 -0.45 -20.85
CA THR A 53 -2.68 0.91 -21.09
C THR A 53 -3.30 1.46 -19.81
N VAL A 54 -3.34 2.79 -19.69
CA VAL A 54 -4.06 3.47 -18.60
C VAL A 54 -5.52 2.99 -18.54
N GLN A 55 -6.18 2.90 -19.71
CA GLN A 55 -7.58 2.50 -19.80
C GLN A 55 -7.82 1.08 -19.27
N ASP A 56 -6.97 0.13 -19.66
CA ASP A 56 -7.12 -1.27 -19.22
C ASP A 56 -6.88 -1.44 -17.73
N TYR A 57 -5.93 -0.68 -17.18
CA TYR A 57 -5.74 -0.63 -15.75
C TYR A 57 -6.97 -0.08 -15.01
N LEU A 58 -7.52 1.06 -15.45
CA LEU A 58 -8.70 1.66 -14.82
C LEU A 58 -9.92 0.73 -14.90
N LEU A 59 -10.15 0.10 -16.05
CA LEU A 59 -11.22 -0.89 -16.22
C LEU A 59 -11.05 -2.11 -15.31
N PHE A 60 -9.80 -2.55 -15.07
CA PHE A 60 -9.52 -3.62 -14.12
C PHE A 60 -9.78 -3.17 -12.67
N ARG A 61 -9.20 -2.03 -12.27
CA ARG A 61 -9.27 -1.50 -10.90
C ARG A 61 -10.70 -1.24 -10.45
N ASP A 62 -11.51 -0.66 -11.33
CA ASP A 62 -12.87 -0.21 -11.00
C ASP A 62 -13.95 -1.25 -11.31
N SER A 63 -13.56 -2.48 -11.68
CA SER A 63 -14.50 -3.58 -11.96
C SER A 63 -15.26 -4.05 -10.71
N ASP A 64 -16.45 -4.61 -10.94
CA ASP A 64 -17.25 -5.31 -9.94
C ASP A 64 -16.70 -6.70 -9.57
N SER A 65 -15.83 -7.27 -10.42
CA SER A 65 -15.22 -8.57 -10.15
C SER A 65 -13.83 -8.66 -10.77
N GLN A 66 -12.82 -8.73 -9.91
CA GLN A 66 -11.44 -8.57 -10.32
C GLN A 66 -10.92 -9.84 -10.98
N GLY A 67 -11.44 -11.00 -10.57
CA GLY A 67 -11.21 -12.25 -11.29
C GLY A 67 -11.79 -12.22 -12.72
N LYS A 68 -13.00 -11.68 -12.92
CA LYS A 68 -13.56 -11.53 -14.28
C LYS A 68 -12.79 -10.49 -15.09
N ALA A 69 -12.43 -9.37 -14.47
CA ALA A 69 -11.67 -8.29 -15.09
C ALA A 69 -10.28 -8.76 -15.55
N LEU A 70 -9.56 -9.49 -14.69
CA LEU A 70 -8.26 -10.09 -15.02
C LEU A 70 -8.37 -10.96 -16.27
N ASN A 71 -9.38 -11.83 -16.36
CA ASN A 71 -9.53 -12.70 -17.52
C ASN A 71 -9.94 -11.95 -18.79
N LYS A 72 -10.88 -11.02 -18.69
CA LYS A 72 -11.47 -10.33 -19.86
C LYS A 72 -10.65 -9.17 -20.40
N ILE A 73 -9.92 -8.46 -19.53
CA ILE A 73 -9.23 -7.22 -19.90
C ILE A 73 -7.73 -7.47 -19.99
N ILE A 74 -7.15 -8.11 -18.97
CA ILE A 74 -5.69 -8.28 -18.89
C ILE A 74 -5.25 -9.52 -19.68
N LYS A 75 -5.74 -10.71 -19.32
CA LYS A 75 -5.31 -11.96 -19.97
C LYS A 75 -5.76 -12.07 -21.42
N ALA A 76 -6.97 -11.61 -21.75
CA ALA A 76 -7.48 -11.63 -23.13
C ALA A 76 -6.63 -10.80 -24.11
N LYS A 77 -5.90 -9.80 -23.61
CA LYS A 77 -4.98 -8.96 -24.39
C LYS A 77 -3.54 -9.47 -24.42
N CYS A 78 -3.26 -10.61 -23.78
CA CYS A 78 -1.97 -11.29 -23.83
C CYS A 78 -0.77 -10.39 -23.44
N TYR A 79 -0.93 -9.52 -22.44
CA TYR A 79 0.18 -8.74 -21.88
C TYR A 79 1.33 -9.65 -21.43
N ALA A 80 2.55 -9.18 -21.59
CA ALA A 80 3.73 -9.84 -21.04
C ALA A 80 3.59 -9.96 -19.52
N PHE A 81 3.85 -11.14 -18.98
CA PHE A 81 3.69 -11.39 -17.55
C PHE A 81 4.77 -12.33 -17.00
N GLN A 82 5.03 -12.18 -15.70
CA GLN A 82 5.91 -13.06 -14.94
C GLN A 82 5.31 -13.37 -13.59
N LYS A 83 5.57 -14.58 -13.09
CA LYS A 83 5.25 -14.94 -11.70
C LYS A 83 6.33 -14.34 -10.80
N LEU A 84 5.90 -13.70 -9.71
CA LEU A 84 6.80 -13.18 -8.69
C LEU A 84 6.83 -14.14 -7.49
N ASN A 85 7.68 -13.85 -6.50
CA ASN A 85 7.61 -14.50 -5.21
C ASN A 85 6.24 -14.24 -4.56
N ASP A 86 5.77 -15.19 -3.76
CA ASP A 86 4.49 -15.04 -3.08
C ASP A 86 4.52 -13.83 -2.14
N ALA A 87 3.43 -13.08 -2.15
CA ALA A 87 3.28 -11.88 -1.33
C ALA A 87 2.99 -12.24 0.12
N ASN A 88 3.46 -11.40 1.04
CA ASN A 88 3.07 -11.49 2.43
C ASN A 88 1.68 -10.85 2.64
N LEU A 89 0.65 -11.69 2.77
CA LEU A 89 -0.72 -11.22 2.97
C LEU A 89 -0.91 -10.49 4.29
N ASP A 90 -0.12 -10.81 5.32
CA ASP A 90 -0.21 -10.13 6.61
C ASP A 90 0.25 -8.68 6.50
N ASP A 91 1.31 -8.41 5.75
CA ASP A 91 1.80 -7.05 5.53
C ASP A 91 0.79 -6.22 4.71
N ILE A 92 0.18 -6.84 3.69
CA ILE A 92 -0.90 -6.21 2.90
C ILE A 92 -2.11 -5.87 3.77
N ASN A 93 -2.50 -6.75 4.69
CA ASN A 93 -3.62 -6.51 5.60
C ASN A 93 -3.27 -5.46 6.67
N LYS A 94 -2.05 -5.47 7.21
CA LYS A 94 -1.58 -4.44 8.15
C LYS A 94 -1.58 -3.07 7.51
N GLU A 95 -1.08 -2.93 6.27
CA GLU A 95 -1.10 -1.67 5.54
C GLU A 95 -2.55 -1.20 5.26
N TYR A 96 -3.45 -2.12 4.88
CA TYR A 96 -4.88 -1.79 4.73
C TYR A 96 -5.48 -1.23 6.02
N LEU A 97 -5.28 -1.93 7.15
CA LEU A 97 -5.81 -1.52 8.45
C LEU A 97 -5.20 -0.19 8.88
N PHE A 98 -3.90 -0.01 8.69
CA PHE A 98 -3.20 1.25 8.94
C PHE A 98 -3.88 2.40 8.19
N ARG A 99 -4.06 2.28 6.87
CA ARG A 99 -4.60 3.36 6.02
C ARG A 99 -6.08 3.65 6.26
N THR A 100 -6.88 2.63 6.54
CA THR A 100 -8.34 2.75 6.68
C THR A 100 -8.81 3.01 8.11
N SER A 101 -7.91 2.89 9.09
CA SER A 101 -8.19 3.18 10.51
C SER A 101 -7.47 4.45 10.95
N LYS A 102 -7.32 4.64 12.26
CA LYS A 102 -6.48 5.70 12.85
C LYS A 102 -5.00 5.30 12.75
N GLY A 103 -4.42 5.26 11.56
CA GLY A 103 -2.99 4.98 11.37
C GLY A 103 -2.11 6.17 11.68
N ILE A 104 -0.97 5.94 12.34
CA ILE A 104 0.09 6.92 12.59
C ILE A 104 1.45 6.33 12.24
N GLU A 105 2.16 6.99 11.34
CA GLU A 105 3.53 6.66 10.99
C GLU A 105 4.49 7.49 11.85
N LEU A 106 5.44 6.81 12.50
CA LEU A 106 6.48 7.43 13.32
C LEU A 106 7.78 7.46 12.53
N ASP A 107 8.30 8.64 12.25
CA ASP A 107 9.62 8.84 11.65
C ASP A 107 10.57 9.44 12.69
N LYS A 108 11.75 8.85 12.81
CA LYS A 108 12.70 9.15 13.87
C LYS A 108 14.00 9.66 13.28
N ASN A 109 14.37 10.85 13.73
CA ASN A 109 15.73 11.38 13.63
C ASN A 109 16.27 11.59 15.05
N ASP A 110 17.60 11.72 15.19
CA ASP A 110 18.32 11.65 16.47
C ASP A 110 17.70 12.43 17.65
N ASN A 111 17.08 13.60 17.39
CA ASN A 111 16.42 14.40 18.42
C ASN A 111 14.95 14.75 18.10
N VAL A 112 14.36 14.16 17.05
CA VAL A 112 13.05 14.58 16.56
C VAL A 112 12.21 13.35 16.21
N ILE A 113 11.00 13.27 16.80
CA ILE A 113 9.96 12.32 16.36
C ILE A 113 8.94 13.09 15.53
N LYS A 114 8.70 12.64 14.31
CA LYS A 114 7.64 13.13 13.44
C LYS A 114 6.51 12.10 13.38
N LEU A 115 5.29 12.57 13.59
CA LEU A 115 4.08 11.77 13.46
C LEU A 115 3.36 12.16 12.18
N TYR A 116 3.12 11.19 11.31
CA TYR A 116 2.34 11.39 10.10
C TYR A 116 1.00 10.64 10.15
N ASP A 117 -0.01 11.21 9.51
CA ASP A 117 -1.31 10.57 9.33
C ASP A 117 -1.25 9.46 8.26
N THR A 118 -2.41 8.85 8.00
CA THR A 118 -2.57 7.81 6.98
C THR A 118 -2.34 8.27 5.54
N ASN A 119 -2.20 9.57 5.29
CA ASN A 119 -1.89 10.18 4.00
C ASN A 119 -0.48 10.78 3.96
N ARG A 120 0.36 10.49 4.97
CA ARG A 120 1.70 11.06 5.15
C ARG A 120 1.72 12.58 5.36
N HIS A 121 0.65 13.18 5.85
CA HIS A 121 0.68 14.56 6.34
C HIS A 121 1.28 14.60 7.74
N LEU A 122 2.25 15.50 7.96
CA LEU A 122 2.84 15.72 9.27
C LEU A 122 1.77 16.27 10.23
N ILE A 123 1.45 15.51 11.27
CA ILE A 123 0.53 15.91 12.34
C ILE A 123 1.28 16.71 13.41
N CYS A 124 2.44 16.19 13.82
CA CYS A 124 3.18 16.73 14.95
C CYS A 124 4.66 16.39 14.82
N GLU A 125 5.48 17.33 15.28
CA GLU A 125 6.92 17.18 15.45
C GLU A 125 7.24 17.37 16.93
N LEU A 126 8.00 16.45 17.50
CA LEU A 126 8.38 16.44 18.91
C LEU A 126 9.91 16.49 19.00
N ASP A 127 10.42 17.59 19.54
CA ASP A 127 11.82 17.71 19.93
C ASP A 127 12.07 16.92 21.21
N LEU A 128 12.84 15.84 21.09
CA LEU A 128 13.29 15.06 22.23
C LEU A 128 14.48 15.77 22.87
N ALA A 129 14.29 16.28 24.09
CA ALA A 129 15.41 16.60 24.95
C ALA A 129 16.27 15.34 25.17
N LYS A 130 17.59 15.46 25.02
CA LYS A 130 18.53 14.32 25.07
C LYS A 130 18.26 13.42 26.27
N GLY A 131 18.04 12.13 26.01
CA GLY A 131 18.06 11.07 27.03
C GLY A 131 16.70 10.57 27.55
N ILE A 132 15.57 10.99 26.98
CA ILE A 132 14.26 10.43 27.36
C ILE A 132 13.84 9.33 26.36
N PRO A 133 13.66 8.06 26.78
CA PRO A 133 13.14 7.00 25.93
C PRO A 133 11.61 7.16 25.78
N PHE A 134 11.19 8.18 25.04
CA PHE A 134 9.78 8.54 24.89
C PHE A 134 9.06 7.70 23.82
N GLU A 135 9.80 6.98 22.98
CA GLU A 135 9.28 6.25 21.82
C GLU A 135 8.34 5.11 22.21
N ASP A 136 8.81 4.18 23.06
CA ASP A 136 8.00 3.03 23.50
C ASP A 136 6.76 3.49 24.25
N MET A 137 6.88 4.55 25.05
CA MET A 137 5.76 5.10 25.81
C MET A 137 4.75 5.79 24.89
N LEU A 138 5.22 6.58 23.91
CA LEU A 138 4.37 7.22 22.91
C LEU A 138 3.62 6.17 22.08
N ALA A 139 4.33 5.12 21.64
CA ALA A 139 3.72 4.02 20.89
C ALA A 139 2.67 3.28 21.74
N GLN A 140 2.95 3.01 23.01
CA GLN A 140 1.99 2.40 23.93
C GLN A 140 0.77 3.30 24.16
N VAL A 141 0.95 4.61 24.37
CA VAL A 141 -0.15 5.57 24.57
C VAL A 141 -1.03 5.62 23.33
N LEU A 142 -0.45 5.81 22.15
CA LEU A 142 -1.19 5.87 20.89
C LEU A 142 -1.96 4.56 20.62
N THR A 143 -1.33 3.41 20.87
CA THR A 143 -1.99 2.11 20.76
C THR A 143 -3.15 1.98 21.77
N SER A 144 -2.97 2.46 23.01
CA SER A 144 -4.00 2.39 24.06
C SER A 144 -5.27 3.17 23.73
N ILE A 145 -5.15 4.24 22.93
CA ILE A 145 -6.29 5.04 22.46
C ILE A 145 -6.77 4.65 21.05
N GLY A 146 -6.26 3.53 20.52
CA GLY A 146 -6.76 2.86 19.31
C GLY A 146 -6.08 3.24 18.00
N TYR A 147 -4.89 3.84 18.03
CA TYR A 147 -4.10 4.07 16.81
C TYR A 147 -3.36 2.81 16.36
N GLN A 148 -3.22 2.65 15.04
CA GLN A 148 -2.35 1.65 14.42
C GLN A 148 -1.01 2.31 14.12
N ILE A 149 0.10 1.75 14.61
CA ILE A 149 1.41 2.38 14.50
C ILE A 149 2.28 1.65 13.49
N LYS A 150 2.94 2.42 12.63
CA LYS A 150 3.98 1.95 11.72
C LYS A 150 5.25 2.74 11.95
N GLN A 151 6.40 2.04 11.98
CA GLN A 151 7.70 2.69 11.98
C GLN A 151 8.04 3.10 10.54
N GLY A 152 8.39 4.37 10.34
CA GLY A 152 8.84 4.89 9.07
C GLY A 152 10.14 4.20 8.65
N GLU A 153 10.23 3.83 7.37
CA GLU A 153 11.51 3.39 6.82
C GLU A 153 12.40 4.63 6.66
N ASN A 154 13.61 4.58 7.24
CA ASN A 154 14.62 5.65 7.11
C ASN A 154 14.81 5.99 5.62
N ILE A 155 14.25 7.12 5.16
CA ILE A 155 14.47 7.66 3.80
C ILE A 155 15.81 8.40 3.78
N LEU A 156 16.86 7.73 4.21
CA LEU A 156 18.24 8.17 4.10
C LEU A 156 19.07 6.93 3.79
N ASN A 157 18.99 6.48 2.54
CA ASN A 157 20.06 5.80 1.77
C ASN A 157 19.50 5.29 0.44
N LYS A 158 19.45 6.17 -0.57
CA LYS A 158 19.63 5.82 -1.98
C LYS A 158 20.48 6.90 -2.64
#